data_AF-A0A433BCW9-F1
#
_entry.id   AF-A0A433BCW9-F1
#
_cell.length_a   1.000
_cell.length_b   1.000
_cell.length_c   1.000
_cell.angle_alpha   90.00
_cell.angle_beta   90.00
_cell.angle_gamma   90.00
#
_symmetry.space_group_name_H-M   'P 1'
#
loop_
_entity.id
_entity.type
_entity.pdbx_description
1 polymer ?
#
loop_
_entity_poly.entity_id
_entity_poly.type
_entity_poly.pdbx_seq_one_letter_code
_entity_poly.pdbx_strand_id
1 'polypeptide(L)'
;MAKVPQFTIQALAKRHPVFRRRYDKSEFMRTIRHESEEGKPPREYDFVALLPRNSFELEAMEMQGVFDAAKVVVRDQYMRLPSSATSNANTVGDIRALADEQFAHIESGNRRLDEYAKTHFGRSYGVLVSELRGVVVGRFVAAFDKVLAIDVRASARSERDRRVLCGLDCWAEDSDAAEMIRIADEGHVYANWVAALLLTSERPLGDEAVDCLLRAHDGKFPHALSTLAELLVVEGDFADALEIALLALDAGARWANSLVDRIMEFTSGMVVIDGCPVRPLMFALVHEVIDADFRALAMKHRPQWRLSTAWERDAALLAALNRGVHRE
;
A
#
# COMPACT_ATOMS: atom_id res chain seq x y z
N MET A 1 -25.66 7.67 -4.63
CA MET A 1 -24.39 7.28 -3.96
C MET A 1 -23.58 8.56 -3.75
N ALA A 2 -23.19 8.87 -2.50
CA ALA A 2 -22.30 10.02 -2.25
C ALA A 2 -20.94 9.75 -2.93
N LYS A 3 -20.39 10.75 -3.63
CA LYS A 3 -19.04 10.62 -4.23
C LYS A 3 -18.04 10.39 -3.10
N VAL A 4 -17.26 9.33 -3.21
CA VAL A 4 -16.14 9.06 -2.30
C VAL A 4 -15.15 10.22 -2.45
N PRO A 5 -14.74 10.91 -1.38
CA PRO A 5 -13.76 11.98 -1.46
C PRO A 5 -12.46 11.45 -2.06
N GLN A 6 -11.93 12.15 -3.07
CA GLN A 6 -10.64 11.87 -3.67
C GLN A 6 -9.64 12.88 -3.10
N PHE A 7 -8.56 12.37 -2.53
CA PHE A 7 -7.42 13.14 -2.05
C PHE A 7 -6.27 13.00 -3.03
N THR A 8 -5.29 13.90 -2.93
CA THR A 8 -4.04 13.78 -3.68
C THR A 8 -2.92 13.71 -2.66
N ILE A 9 -2.28 12.56 -2.52
CA ILE A 9 -1.08 12.44 -1.70
C ILE A 9 0.14 12.75 -2.55
N GLN A 10 1.20 13.25 -1.93
CA GLN A 10 2.52 13.28 -2.55
C GLN A 10 3.30 12.03 -2.12
N ALA A 11 4.10 11.47 -3.03
CA ALA A 11 5.07 10.41 -2.74
C ALA A 11 6.25 10.57 -3.71
N LEU A 12 7.48 10.60 -3.19
CA LEU A 12 8.69 10.83 -4.00
C LEU A 12 8.57 12.09 -4.91
N ALA A 13 8.01 13.17 -4.36
CA ALA A 13 7.72 14.43 -5.06
C ALA A 13 6.71 14.35 -6.23
N LYS A 14 6.00 13.23 -6.41
CA LYS A 14 4.93 13.07 -7.40
C LYS A 14 3.57 13.04 -6.73
N ARG A 15 2.56 13.55 -7.45
CA ARG A 15 1.18 13.63 -6.94
C ARG A 15 0.38 12.42 -7.40
N HIS A 16 -0.22 11.72 -6.44
CA HIS A 16 -0.99 10.51 -6.68
C HIS A 16 -2.43 10.67 -6.18
N PRO A 17 -3.44 10.45 -7.02
CA PRO A 17 -4.83 10.46 -6.59
C PRO A 17 -5.13 9.22 -5.74
N VAL A 18 -5.66 9.42 -4.54
CA VAL A 18 -6.03 8.34 -3.60
C VAL A 18 -7.44 8.57 -3.08
N PHE A 19 -8.24 7.51 -3.02
CA PHE A 19 -9.63 7.61 -2.56
C PHE A 19 -9.75 7.39 -1.05
N ARG A 20 -10.54 8.24 -0.40
CA ARG A 20 -10.91 8.07 1.01
C ARG A 20 -11.83 6.87 1.19
N ARG A 21 -11.27 5.71 1.50
CA ARG A 21 -12.07 4.50 1.68
C ARG A 21 -12.14 4.13 3.15
N ARG A 22 -13.35 4.13 3.71
CA ARG A 22 -13.65 3.46 4.98
C ARG A 22 -13.46 1.97 4.72
N TYR A 23 -12.36 1.39 5.20
CA TYR A 23 -12.15 -0.04 5.13
C TYR A 23 -13.14 -0.71 6.08
N ASP A 24 -14.06 -1.51 5.55
CA ASP A 24 -14.66 -2.59 6.32
C ASP A 24 -15.40 -3.59 5.40
N LYS A 25 -14.96 -4.84 5.43
CA LYS A 25 -15.85 -5.88 5.93
C LYS A 25 -15.02 -6.94 6.63
N SER A 26 -15.08 -6.97 7.96
CA SER A 26 -14.29 -7.86 8.82
C SER A 26 -12.76 -7.61 8.84
N GLU A 27 -12.24 -6.43 8.44
CA GLU A 27 -10.79 -6.04 8.51
C GLU A 27 -9.77 -7.09 7.96
N PHE A 28 -10.22 -7.89 6.97
CA PHE A 28 -9.66 -9.11 6.34
C PHE A 28 -9.86 -10.45 7.10
N MET A 29 -10.81 -10.52 8.02
CA MET A 29 -11.08 -11.56 9.03
C MET A 29 -9.89 -11.89 9.94
N ARG A 30 -9.43 -10.80 10.58
CA ARG A 30 -8.56 -10.71 11.77
C ARG A 30 -7.07 -10.97 11.54
N THR A 31 -6.55 -10.56 10.38
CA THR A 31 -5.18 -10.83 9.88
C THR A 31 -4.92 -12.31 9.59
N ILE A 32 -6.01 -13.10 9.47
CA ILE A 32 -6.11 -14.56 9.26
C ILE A 32 -6.10 -15.36 10.59
N ARG A 33 -7.16 -15.18 11.40
CA ARG A 33 -7.54 -15.88 12.66
C ARG A 33 -6.43 -16.29 13.66
N HIS A 34 -5.81 -15.30 14.31
CA HIS A 34 -5.32 -15.51 15.69
C HIS A 34 -6.52 -15.53 16.66
N GLU A 35 -7.00 -16.72 17.01
CA GLU A 35 -7.71 -16.94 18.28
C GLU A 35 -6.65 -17.24 19.35
N SER A 36 -6.14 -16.20 20.00
CA SER A 36 -5.54 -16.38 21.33
C SER A 36 -5.98 -15.23 22.22
N GLU A 37 -7.05 -15.51 22.96
CA GLU A 37 -7.50 -14.81 24.15
C GLU A 37 -8.00 -13.37 23.96
N GLU A 38 -9.28 -13.17 24.28
CA GLU A 38 -9.87 -11.85 24.50
C GLU A 38 -8.99 -11.05 25.47
N GLY A 39 -8.49 -9.89 25.03
CA GLY A 39 -7.91 -8.87 25.92
C GLY A 39 -6.44 -8.53 25.74
N LYS A 40 -5.68 -9.16 24.82
CA LYS A 40 -4.29 -8.74 24.52
C LYS A 40 -4.23 -7.91 23.23
N PRO A 41 -3.48 -6.79 23.21
CA PRO A 41 -3.24 -6.05 21.98
C PRO A 41 -2.46 -6.94 20.98
N PRO A 42 -2.69 -6.79 19.67
CA PRO A 42 -1.89 -7.48 18.65
C PRO A 42 -0.40 -7.19 18.88
N ARG A 43 0.45 -8.21 18.75
CA ARG A 43 1.90 -8.04 18.89
C ARG A 43 2.38 -7.17 17.72
N GLU A 44 3.43 -6.37 17.92
CA GLU A 44 4.06 -5.51 16.90
C GLU A 44 4.58 -6.25 15.63
N TYR A 45 4.33 -7.56 15.50
CA TYR A 45 4.85 -8.46 14.47
C TYR A 45 3.78 -9.10 13.57
N ASP A 46 2.53 -8.63 13.60
CA ASP A 46 1.42 -9.21 12.83
C ASP A 46 1.61 -9.14 11.29
N PHE A 47 2.56 -8.34 10.78
CA PHE A 47 2.89 -8.24 9.34
C PHE A 47 3.55 -9.51 8.79
N VAL A 48 4.33 -10.20 9.64
CA VAL A 48 5.04 -11.42 9.24
C VAL A 48 4.08 -12.60 9.04
N ALA A 49 2.83 -12.49 9.49
CA ALA A 49 1.81 -13.51 9.23
C ALA A 49 1.31 -13.50 7.76
N LEU A 50 1.70 -12.49 6.96
CA LEU A 50 1.35 -12.36 5.54
C LEU A 50 2.49 -12.78 4.60
N LEU A 51 3.66 -13.17 5.12
CA LEU A 51 4.73 -13.75 4.33
C LEU A 51 5.16 -15.05 5.01
N PRO A 52 5.18 -16.19 4.31
CA PRO A 52 5.62 -17.43 4.92
C PRO A 52 7.10 -17.28 5.33
N ARG A 53 7.42 -17.71 6.55
CA ARG A 53 8.82 -17.80 6.98
C ARG A 53 9.49 -19.08 6.50
N ASN A 54 8.67 -20.08 6.15
CA ASN A 54 9.09 -21.41 5.73
C ASN A 54 7.95 -22.10 4.97
N SER A 55 8.27 -23.22 4.32
CA SER A 55 7.32 -24.01 3.54
C SER A 55 6.16 -24.59 4.36
N PHE A 56 6.37 -24.88 5.66
CA PHE A 56 5.32 -25.39 6.53
C PHE A 56 4.25 -24.32 6.85
N GLU A 57 4.66 -23.07 7.03
CA GLU A 57 3.74 -21.94 7.19
C GLU A 57 2.96 -21.67 5.90
N LEU A 58 3.58 -21.85 4.74
CA LEU A 58 2.88 -21.74 3.46
C LEU A 58 1.77 -22.80 3.33
N GLU A 59 2.08 -24.07 3.61
CA GLU A 59 1.09 -25.16 3.60
C GLU A 59 -0.06 -24.87 4.59
N ALA A 60 0.26 -24.31 5.76
CA ALA A 60 -0.76 -23.90 6.73
C ALA A 60 -1.64 -22.75 6.20
N MET A 61 -1.05 -21.76 5.52
CA MET A 61 -1.80 -20.67 4.86
C MET A 61 -2.70 -21.22 3.74
N GLU A 62 -2.26 -22.24 3.00
CA GLU A 62 -3.07 -22.91 1.98
C GLU A 62 -4.27 -23.63 2.58
N MET A 63 -4.05 -24.44 3.63
CA MET A 63 -5.12 -25.17 4.32
C MET A 63 -6.13 -24.24 5.00
N GLN A 64 -5.72 -23.03 5.40
CA GLN A 64 -6.59 -22.02 6.01
C GLN A 64 -7.42 -21.23 4.99
N GLY A 65 -7.26 -21.49 3.68
CA GLY A 65 -8.01 -20.79 2.63
C GLY A 65 -7.56 -19.35 2.39
N VAL A 66 -6.35 -18.98 2.83
CA VAL A 66 -5.77 -17.65 2.62
C VAL A 66 -5.69 -17.33 1.13
N PHE A 67 -5.29 -18.32 0.33
CA PHE A 67 -5.21 -18.17 -1.12
C PHE A 67 -6.58 -18.11 -1.80
N ASP A 68 -7.62 -18.75 -1.23
CA ASP A 68 -8.99 -18.63 -1.76
C ASP A 68 -9.58 -17.23 -1.53
N ALA A 69 -9.15 -16.52 -0.50
CA ALA A 69 -9.44 -15.10 -0.30
C ALA A 69 -8.59 -14.21 -1.22
N ALA A 70 -7.31 -14.57 -1.47
CA ALA A 70 -6.44 -13.90 -2.43
C ALA A 70 -6.90 -14.05 -3.90
N LYS A 71 -7.60 -15.16 -4.23
CA LYS A 71 -8.29 -15.40 -5.52
C LYS A 71 -9.31 -14.31 -5.88
N VAL A 72 -9.79 -13.52 -4.91
CA VAL A 72 -10.91 -12.59 -5.07
C VAL A 72 -10.50 -11.24 -5.69
N VAL A 73 -9.21 -10.93 -5.82
CA VAL A 73 -8.80 -9.65 -6.42
C VAL A 73 -7.66 -9.78 -7.41
N VAL A 74 -7.92 -10.51 -8.50
CA VAL A 74 -7.24 -10.25 -9.77
C VAL A 74 -8.08 -9.23 -10.52
N ARG A 75 -7.51 -8.09 -10.87
CA ARG A 75 -8.18 -7.11 -11.72
C ARG A 75 -8.20 -7.62 -13.14
N ASP A 76 -9.32 -8.24 -13.52
CA ASP A 76 -9.46 -8.94 -14.81
C ASP A 76 -8.92 -8.13 -15.99
N GLN A 77 -9.14 -6.82 -16.00
CA GLN A 77 -8.71 -5.89 -17.05
C GLN A 77 -7.22 -5.95 -17.42
N TYR A 78 -6.33 -6.37 -16.52
CA TYR A 78 -4.89 -6.45 -16.77
C TYR A 78 -4.39 -7.86 -17.11
N MET A 79 -5.27 -8.87 -17.05
CA MET A 79 -4.88 -10.24 -17.39
C MET A 79 -4.53 -10.33 -18.88
N ARG A 80 -3.35 -10.87 -19.16
CA ARG A 80 -2.85 -11.05 -20.53
C ARG A 80 -3.55 -12.20 -21.24
N LEU A 81 -3.81 -12.02 -22.52
CA LEU A 81 -4.43 -13.05 -23.36
C LEU A 81 -3.37 -13.97 -23.99
N PRO A 82 -3.73 -15.22 -24.35
CA PRO A 82 -2.81 -16.12 -25.02
C PRO A 82 -2.42 -15.58 -26.40
N SER A 83 -1.13 -15.63 -26.75
CA SER A 83 -0.58 -15.14 -28.02
C SER A 83 -1.12 -15.85 -29.27
N SER A 84 -1.86 -16.94 -29.11
CA SER A 84 -2.44 -17.75 -30.18
C SER A 84 -3.82 -17.26 -30.66
N ALA A 85 -4.29 -16.11 -30.19
CA ALA A 85 -5.58 -15.57 -30.58
C ALA A 85 -5.53 -14.92 -31.98
N THR A 86 -6.59 -15.07 -32.77
CA THR A 86 -6.80 -14.29 -34.00
C THR A 86 -7.21 -12.83 -33.73
N SER A 87 -7.14 -12.40 -32.47
CA SER A 87 -7.56 -11.10 -31.98
C SER A 87 -6.34 -10.18 -31.76
N ASN A 88 -6.56 -8.88 -31.96
CA ASN A 88 -5.59 -7.83 -31.61
C ASN A 88 -5.65 -7.44 -30.12
N ALA A 89 -6.47 -8.10 -29.30
CA ALA A 89 -6.57 -7.85 -27.86
C ALA A 89 -5.33 -8.44 -27.15
N ASN A 90 -4.62 -7.62 -26.36
CA ASN A 90 -3.49 -8.09 -25.56
C ASN A 90 -3.92 -8.43 -24.13
N THR A 91 -4.98 -7.78 -23.64
CA THR A 91 -5.53 -7.97 -22.29
C THR A 91 -7.04 -8.20 -22.32
N VAL A 92 -7.60 -8.74 -21.23
CA VAL A 92 -9.06 -8.83 -21.06
C VAL A 92 -9.73 -7.45 -21.05
N GLY A 93 -9.02 -6.40 -20.62
CA GLY A 93 -9.49 -5.01 -20.75
C GLY A 93 -9.75 -4.61 -22.20
N ASP A 94 -8.84 -5.00 -23.10
CA ASP A 94 -8.96 -4.73 -24.54
C ASP A 94 -10.15 -5.45 -25.17
N ILE A 95 -10.49 -6.66 -24.69
CA ILE A 95 -11.68 -7.40 -25.15
C ILE A 95 -12.92 -6.55 -25.01
N ARG A 96 -13.07 -5.82 -23.89
CA ARG A 96 -14.26 -4.99 -23.67
C ARG A 96 -14.38 -3.89 -24.70
N ALA A 97 -13.30 -3.14 -24.94
CA ALA A 97 -13.29 -2.08 -25.93
C ALA A 97 -13.58 -2.61 -27.34
N LEU A 98 -12.94 -3.72 -27.72
CA LEU A 98 -13.08 -4.32 -29.05
C LEU A 98 -14.44 -5.00 -29.25
N ALA A 99 -15.01 -5.58 -28.21
CA ALA A 99 -16.37 -6.13 -28.24
C ALA A 99 -17.42 -5.03 -28.37
N ASP A 100 -17.22 -3.89 -27.70
CA ASP A 100 -18.10 -2.74 -27.81
C ASP A 100 -18.10 -2.16 -29.23
N GLU A 101 -16.95 -2.17 -29.91
CA GLU A 101 -16.81 -1.71 -31.29
C GLU A 101 -17.36 -2.71 -32.31
N GLN A 102 -16.93 -3.98 -32.28
CA GLN A 102 -17.27 -4.98 -33.29
C GLN A 102 -18.72 -5.48 -33.19
N PHE A 103 -19.26 -5.51 -31.98
CA PHE A 103 -20.60 -6.04 -31.71
C PHE A 103 -21.56 -4.96 -31.23
N ALA A 104 -21.36 -3.69 -31.60
CA ALA A 104 -22.18 -2.54 -31.21
C ALA A 104 -23.69 -2.73 -31.47
N HIS A 105 -24.06 -3.59 -32.43
CA HIS A 105 -25.44 -3.94 -32.75
C HIS A 105 -26.15 -4.79 -31.66
N ILE A 106 -25.41 -5.35 -30.70
CA ILE A 106 -25.96 -6.13 -29.58
C ILE A 106 -26.16 -5.20 -28.36
N GLU A 107 -27.41 -5.02 -27.93
CA GLU A 107 -27.76 -4.09 -26.84
C GLU A 107 -27.09 -4.44 -25.49
N SER A 108 -26.95 -5.74 -25.18
CA SER A 108 -26.38 -6.19 -23.91
C SER A 108 -24.85 -6.25 -23.97
N GLY A 109 -24.17 -5.46 -23.14
CA GLY A 109 -22.70 -5.46 -23.03
C GLY A 109 -22.11 -6.83 -22.67
N ASN A 110 -22.79 -7.59 -21.80
CA ASN A 110 -22.33 -8.95 -21.46
C ASN A 110 -22.44 -9.92 -22.65
N ARG A 111 -23.48 -9.76 -23.50
CA ARG A 111 -23.59 -10.55 -24.73
C ARG A 111 -22.54 -10.15 -25.77
N ARG A 112 -22.21 -8.86 -25.88
CA ARG A 112 -21.11 -8.37 -26.75
C ARG A 112 -19.79 -9.05 -26.40
N LEU A 113 -19.45 -9.06 -25.11
CA LEU A 113 -18.24 -9.73 -24.60
C LEU A 113 -18.22 -11.23 -24.93
N ASP A 114 -19.34 -11.91 -24.70
CA ASP A 114 -19.45 -13.34 -24.94
C ASP A 114 -19.35 -13.71 -26.43
N GLU A 115 -19.97 -12.90 -27.30
CA GLU A 115 -19.91 -13.10 -28.75
C GLU A 115 -18.50 -12.86 -29.30
N TYR A 116 -17.82 -11.83 -28.80
CA TYR A 116 -16.42 -11.57 -29.12
C TYR A 116 -15.53 -12.75 -28.70
N ALA A 117 -15.69 -13.22 -27.46
CA ALA A 117 -14.90 -14.33 -26.93
C ALA A 117 -15.11 -15.62 -27.73
N LYS A 118 -16.36 -15.93 -28.11
CA LYS A 118 -16.68 -17.09 -28.93
C LYS A 118 -16.09 -16.98 -30.33
N THR A 119 -16.17 -15.81 -30.95
CA THR A 119 -15.67 -15.56 -32.31
C THR A 119 -14.15 -15.70 -32.39
N HIS A 120 -13.42 -15.13 -31.42
CA HIS A 120 -11.95 -15.02 -31.50
C HIS A 120 -11.19 -16.07 -30.70
N PHE A 121 -11.83 -16.71 -29.71
CA PHE A 121 -11.19 -17.68 -28.81
C PHE A 121 -11.95 -19.02 -28.75
N GLY A 122 -13.08 -19.15 -29.45
CA GLY A 122 -13.87 -20.40 -29.48
C GLY A 122 -14.51 -20.79 -28.15
N ARG A 123 -14.54 -19.88 -27.16
CA ARG A 123 -15.02 -20.13 -25.80
C ARG A 123 -15.88 -18.97 -25.30
N SER A 124 -16.74 -19.22 -24.31
CA SER A 124 -17.49 -18.13 -23.65
C SER A 124 -16.56 -17.19 -22.88
N TYR A 125 -16.94 -15.92 -22.75
CA TYR A 125 -16.13 -14.91 -22.07
C TYR A 125 -15.87 -15.29 -20.60
N GLY A 126 -16.89 -15.82 -19.92
CA GLY A 126 -16.78 -16.24 -18.52
C GLY A 126 -15.78 -17.39 -18.32
N VAL A 127 -15.77 -18.38 -19.22
CA VAL A 127 -14.81 -19.49 -19.17
C VAL A 127 -13.39 -18.99 -19.41
N LEU A 128 -13.19 -18.14 -20.42
CA LEU A 128 -11.88 -17.56 -20.74
C LEU A 128 -11.29 -16.80 -19.54
N VAL A 129 -12.06 -15.90 -18.93
CA VAL A 129 -11.61 -15.12 -17.77
C VAL A 129 -11.31 -16.01 -16.58
N SER A 130 -12.13 -17.03 -16.33
CA SER A 130 -11.91 -17.98 -15.24
C SER A 130 -10.63 -18.79 -15.41
N GLU A 131 -10.33 -19.24 -16.62
CA GLU A 131 -9.10 -19.98 -16.93
C GLU A 131 -7.86 -19.10 -16.76
N LEU A 132 -7.88 -17.88 -17.31
CA LEU A 132 -6.78 -16.91 -17.16
C LEU A 132 -6.51 -16.59 -15.69
N ARG A 133 -7.56 -16.34 -14.92
CA ARG A 133 -7.43 -16.12 -13.48
C ARG A 133 -6.80 -17.32 -12.78
N GLY A 134 -7.21 -18.54 -13.14
CA GLY A 134 -6.63 -19.76 -12.60
C GLY A 134 -5.12 -19.86 -12.87
N VAL A 135 -4.68 -19.50 -14.08
CA VAL A 135 -3.26 -19.46 -14.46
C VAL A 135 -2.48 -18.43 -13.62
N VAL A 136 -2.99 -17.19 -13.51
CA VAL A 136 -2.34 -16.12 -12.72
C VAL A 136 -2.19 -16.54 -11.26
N VAL A 137 -3.25 -17.11 -10.67
CA VAL A 137 -3.23 -17.58 -9.28
C VAL A 137 -2.27 -18.75 -9.10
N GLY A 138 -2.24 -19.72 -10.01
CA GLY A 138 -1.30 -20.85 -9.95
C GLY A 138 0.16 -20.39 -9.99
N ARG A 139 0.47 -19.42 -10.87
CA ARG A 139 1.79 -18.79 -10.94
C ARG A 139 2.13 -18.02 -9.67
N PHE A 140 1.17 -17.28 -9.11
CA PHE A 140 1.33 -16.59 -7.83
C PHE A 140 1.73 -17.55 -6.71
N VAL A 141 0.99 -18.65 -6.52
CA VAL A 141 1.30 -19.62 -5.47
C VAL A 141 2.71 -20.19 -5.66
N ALA A 142 3.07 -20.58 -6.88
CA ALA A 142 4.39 -21.14 -7.18
C ALA A 142 5.55 -20.15 -6.97
N ALA A 143 5.35 -18.86 -7.26
CA ALA A 143 6.34 -17.82 -7.03
C ALA A 143 6.41 -17.43 -5.54
N PHE A 144 5.25 -17.36 -4.87
CA PHE A 144 5.13 -16.94 -3.48
C PHE A 144 5.75 -17.95 -2.50
N ASP A 145 5.70 -19.25 -2.80
CA ASP A 145 6.41 -20.31 -2.04
C ASP A 145 7.91 -20.04 -1.87
N LYS A 146 8.48 -19.28 -2.81
CA LYS A 146 9.91 -18.97 -2.86
C LYS A 146 10.24 -17.58 -2.30
N VAL A 147 9.22 -16.83 -1.87
CA VAL A 147 9.39 -15.55 -1.18
C VAL A 147 9.42 -15.80 0.32
N LEU A 148 10.55 -15.49 0.95
CA LEU A 148 10.77 -15.70 2.37
C LEU A 148 10.81 -14.37 3.12
N ALA A 149 10.12 -14.30 4.25
CA ALA A 149 10.31 -13.19 5.17
C ALA A 149 11.73 -13.23 5.77
N ILE A 150 12.42 -12.09 5.80
CA ILE A 150 13.70 -11.94 6.49
C ILE A 150 13.41 -11.62 7.97
N ASP A 151 14.06 -12.36 8.87
CA ASP A 151 13.98 -12.03 10.30
C ASP A 151 14.50 -10.60 10.55
N VAL A 152 13.82 -9.82 11.38
CA VAL A 152 14.18 -8.43 11.69
C VAL A 152 15.64 -8.33 12.19
N ARG A 153 16.16 -9.33 12.89
CA ARG A 153 17.55 -9.35 13.37
C ARG A 153 18.55 -9.64 12.24
N ALA A 154 18.12 -10.32 11.19
CA ALA A 154 18.92 -10.65 10.01
C ALA A 154 18.84 -9.59 8.90
N SER A 155 17.85 -8.68 8.97
CA SER A 155 17.74 -7.55 8.04
C SER A 155 19.00 -6.69 8.03
N ALA A 156 19.47 -6.36 6.83
CA ALA A 156 20.61 -5.47 6.59
C ALA A 156 20.30 -3.97 6.85
N ARG A 157 19.03 -3.64 7.13
CA ARG A 157 18.63 -2.26 7.40
C ARG A 157 19.17 -1.73 8.72
N SER A 158 19.24 -0.41 8.82
CA SER A 158 19.62 0.25 10.06
C SER A 158 18.64 -0.11 11.20
N GLU A 159 19.10 -0.07 12.45
CA GLU A 159 18.21 -0.29 13.61
C GLU A 159 17.01 0.66 13.61
N ARG A 160 17.24 1.91 13.18
CA ARG A 160 16.19 2.92 13.02
C ARG A 160 15.10 2.44 12.05
N ASP A 161 15.48 1.99 10.86
CA ASP A 161 14.53 1.61 9.82
C ASP A 161 13.80 0.32 10.17
N ARG A 162 14.50 -0.62 10.82
CA ARG A 162 13.90 -1.87 11.34
C ARG A 162 12.80 -1.61 12.38
N ARG A 163 12.92 -0.55 13.19
CA ARG A 163 11.87 -0.13 14.13
C ARG A 163 10.62 0.41 13.42
N VAL A 164 10.77 0.93 12.19
CA VAL A 164 9.66 1.44 11.38
C VAL A 164 9.00 0.31 10.60
N LEU A 165 9.80 -0.44 9.85
CA LEU A 165 9.35 -1.44 8.88
C LEU A 165 9.00 -2.80 9.50
N CYS A 166 9.06 -2.96 10.82
CA CYS A 166 8.55 -4.11 11.61
C CYS A 166 8.31 -5.45 10.86
N GLY A 167 9.35 -6.03 10.25
CA GLY A 167 9.26 -7.35 9.59
C GLY A 167 8.67 -7.35 8.17
N LEU A 168 8.76 -6.22 7.46
CA LEU A 168 8.41 -6.08 6.04
C LEU A 168 9.53 -6.47 5.08
N ASP A 169 10.69 -6.90 5.60
CA ASP A 169 11.78 -7.35 4.74
C ASP A 169 11.52 -8.77 4.25
N CYS A 170 11.74 -8.98 2.96
CA CYS A 170 11.58 -10.27 2.31
C CYS A 170 12.66 -10.50 1.27
N TRP A 171 12.90 -11.75 0.95
CA TRP A 171 13.91 -12.16 -0.02
C TRP A 171 13.34 -13.23 -0.95
N ALA A 172 13.76 -13.18 -2.21
CA ALA A 172 13.53 -14.20 -3.20
C ALA A 172 14.70 -14.17 -4.20
N GLU A 173 14.91 -15.27 -4.92
CA GLU A 173 15.83 -15.31 -6.06
C GLU A 173 15.36 -14.35 -7.17
N ASP A 174 16.31 -13.79 -7.94
CA ASP A 174 16.02 -12.77 -8.97
C ASP A 174 14.94 -13.21 -9.97
N SER A 175 14.95 -14.49 -10.36
CA SER A 175 13.97 -15.05 -11.29
C SER A 175 12.55 -15.10 -10.71
N ASP A 176 12.43 -15.41 -9.42
CA ASP A 176 11.15 -15.49 -8.71
C ASP A 176 10.63 -14.11 -8.32
N ALA A 177 11.51 -13.18 -7.97
CA ALA A 177 11.16 -11.77 -7.81
C ALA A 177 10.64 -11.17 -9.12
N ALA A 178 11.30 -11.43 -10.26
CA ALA A 178 10.84 -11.00 -11.57
C ALA A 178 9.51 -11.65 -11.98
N GLU A 179 9.25 -12.89 -11.57
CA GLU A 179 7.95 -13.53 -11.75
C GLU A 179 6.86 -12.86 -10.90
N MET A 180 7.14 -12.55 -9.63
CA MET A 180 6.21 -11.85 -8.75
C MET A 180 5.81 -10.47 -9.31
N ILE A 181 6.77 -9.71 -9.84
CA ILE A 181 6.51 -8.42 -10.50
C ILE A 181 5.62 -8.60 -11.74
N ARG A 182 5.88 -9.60 -12.59
CA ARG A 182 5.03 -9.89 -13.76
C ARG A 182 3.59 -10.24 -13.36
N ILE A 183 3.42 -11.02 -12.29
CA ILE A 183 2.10 -11.37 -11.76
C ILE A 183 1.37 -10.14 -11.20
N ALA A 184 2.11 -9.23 -10.56
CA ALA A 184 1.57 -7.94 -10.11
C ALA A 184 1.06 -7.09 -11.27
N ASP A 185 1.81 -7.03 -12.37
CA ASP A 185 1.43 -6.33 -13.61
C ASP A 185 0.21 -6.95 -14.30
N GLU A 186 -0.02 -8.25 -14.13
CA GLU A 186 -1.24 -8.94 -14.59
C GLU A 186 -2.45 -8.69 -13.66
N GLY A 187 -2.30 -7.81 -12.67
CA GLY A 187 -3.40 -7.29 -11.85
C GLY A 187 -3.69 -8.08 -10.58
N HIS A 188 -2.78 -8.97 -10.15
CA HIS A 188 -2.92 -9.68 -8.89
C HIS A 188 -2.61 -8.75 -7.70
N VAL A 189 -3.61 -8.46 -6.87
CA VAL A 189 -3.50 -7.43 -5.83
C VAL A 189 -2.50 -7.77 -4.72
N TYR A 190 -2.42 -9.05 -4.31
CA TYR A 190 -1.41 -9.46 -3.32
C TYR A 190 0.00 -9.35 -3.87
N ALA A 191 0.25 -9.91 -5.07
CA ALA A 191 1.53 -9.80 -5.75
C ALA A 191 2.00 -8.35 -5.90
N ASN A 192 1.10 -7.38 -6.12
CA ASN A 192 1.46 -5.96 -6.10
C ASN A 192 2.09 -5.52 -4.77
N TRP A 193 1.56 -5.95 -3.63
CA TRP A 193 2.18 -5.64 -2.33
C TRP A 193 3.52 -6.37 -2.13
N VAL A 194 3.60 -7.66 -2.45
CA VAL A 194 4.85 -8.44 -2.28
C VAL A 194 5.94 -7.96 -3.23
N ALA A 195 5.59 -7.64 -4.47
CA ALA A 195 6.53 -7.07 -5.45
C ALA A 195 7.11 -5.75 -4.93
N ALA A 196 6.31 -4.88 -4.30
CA ALA A 196 6.83 -3.65 -3.69
C ALA A 196 7.82 -3.93 -2.55
N LEU A 197 7.56 -4.93 -1.72
CA LEU A 197 8.50 -5.33 -0.66
C LEU A 197 9.81 -5.85 -1.26
N LEU A 198 9.74 -6.74 -2.26
CA LEU A 198 10.93 -7.26 -2.95
C LEU A 198 11.74 -6.14 -3.62
N LEU A 199 11.05 -5.16 -4.24
CA LEU A 199 11.69 -4.00 -4.87
C LEU A 199 12.39 -3.09 -3.85
N THR A 200 11.99 -3.10 -2.58
CA THR A 200 12.50 -2.20 -1.53
C THR A 200 13.36 -2.89 -0.48
N SER A 201 13.43 -4.23 -0.45
CA SER A 201 14.14 -5.00 0.59
C SER A 201 15.62 -4.61 0.74
N GLU A 202 16.28 -4.27 -0.37
CA GLU A 202 17.69 -3.85 -0.39
C GLU A 202 17.93 -2.53 -1.14
N ARG A 203 16.86 -1.79 -1.44
CA ARG A 203 16.91 -0.57 -2.26
C ARG A 203 16.04 0.52 -1.65
N PRO A 204 16.38 1.80 -1.84
CA PRO A 204 15.50 2.90 -1.49
C PRO A 204 14.13 2.77 -2.18
N LEU A 205 13.11 3.40 -1.60
CA LEU A 205 11.78 3.47 -2.22
C LEU A 205 11.87 4.14 -3.60
N GLY A 206 11.47 3.38 -4.63
CA GLY A 206 11.41 3.86 -6.01
C GLY A 206 9.98 3.96 -6.53
N ASP A 207 9.82 4.64 -7.68
CA ASP A 207 8.54 4.83 -8.35
C ASP A 207 7.77 3.51 -8.57
N GLU A 208 8.45 2.46 -9.03
CA GLU A 208 7.84 1.16 -9.31
C GLU A 208 7.20 0.53 -8.06
N ALA A 209 7.86 0.65 -6.90
CA ALA A 209 7.35 0.14 -5.64
C ALA A 209 6.15 0.97 -5.14
N VAL A 210 6.19 2.29 -5.29
CA VAL A 210 5.05 3.18 -5.01
C VAL A 210 3.85 2.80 -5.87
N ASP A 211 4.05 2.63 -7.18
CA ASP A 211 2.98 2.25 -8.10
C ASP A 211 2.38 0.88 -7.77
N CYS A 212 3.21 -0.09 -7.39
CA CYS A 212 2.77 -1.39 -6.88
C CYS A 212 1.90 -1.26 -5.62
N LEU A 213 2.33 -0.49 -4.61
CA LEU A 213 1.55 -0.28 -3.38
C LEU A 213 0.25 0.48 -3.66
N LEU A 214 0.26 1.48 -4.52
CA LEU A 214 -0.94 2.18 -4.93
C LEU A 214 -1.91 1.23 -5.65
N ARG A 215 -1.44 0.41 -6.61
CA ARG A 215 -2.26 -0.63 -7.27
C ARG A 215 -2.85 -1.62 -6.26
N ALA A 216 -2.08 -2.03 -5.25
CA ALA A 216 -2.55 -2.89 -4.18
C ALA A 216 -3.64 -2.22 -3.33
N HIS A 217 -3.45 -0.96 -2.92
CA HIS A 217 -4.45 -0.18 -2.18
C HIS A 217 -5.74 -0.01 -2.99
N ASP A 218 -5.58 0.27 -4.28
CA ASP A 218 -6.66 0.48 -5.20
C ASP A 218 -7.47 -0.82 -5.40
N GLY A 219 -6.76 -1.96 -5.37
CA GLY A 219 -7.24 -3.33 -5.23
C GLY A 219 -7.78 -3.70 -3.84
N LYS A 220 -7.83 -2.75 -2.91
CA LYS A 220 -8.32 -2.88 -1.53
C LYS A 220 -7.48 -3.80 -0.64
N PHE A 221 -6.18 -3.93 -0.91
CA PHE A 221 -5.26 -4.58 0.02
C PHE A 221 -5.13 -3.73 1.31
N PRO A 222 -5.34 -4.29 2.52
CA PRO A 222 -5.40 -3.50 3.76
C PRO A 222 -4.09 -2.81 4.15
N HIS A 223 -2.94 -3.45 3.87
CA HIS A 223 -1.63 -2.98 4.33
C HIS A 223 -0.88 -2.12 3.31
N ALA A 224 -1.45 -1.93 2.13
CA ALA A 224 -0.77 -1.22 1.05
C ALA A 224 -0.38 0.22 1.44
N LEU A 225 -1.31 0.97 2.03
CA LEU A 225 -1.05 2.34 2.46
C LEU A 225 -0.21 2.42 3.73
N SER A 226 -0.32 1.46 4.66
CA SER A 226 0.54 1.45 5.85
C SER A 226 1.99 1.18 5.45
N THR A 227 2.22 0.18 4.60
CA THR A 227 3.54 -0.14 4.06
C THR A 227 4.13 1.04 3.30
N LEU A 228 3.35 1.72 2.46
CA LEU A 228 3.82 2.93 1.76
C LEU A 228 4.25 4.01 2.74
N ALA A 229 3.43 4.30 3.77
CA ALA A 229 3.75 5.34 4.74
C ALA A 229 4.96 4.98 5.61
N GLU A 230 5.12 3.72 5.99
CA GLU A 230 6.30 3.24 6.72
C GLU A 230 7.59 3.35 5.88
N LEU A 231 7.52 3.02 4.59
CA LEU A 231 8.65 3.19 3.66
C LEU A 231 9.00 4.68 3.47
N LEU A 232 8.01 5.56 3.37
CA LEU A 232 8.23 7.01 3.30
C LEU A 232 8.89 7.56 4.58
N VAL A 233 8.53 7.04 5.76
CA VAL A 233 9.20 7.40 7.02
C VAL A 233 10.67 7.00 7.02
N VAL A 234 11.01 5.85 6.42
CA VAL A 234 12.41 5.40 6.26
C VAL A 234 13.20 6.33 5.34
N GLU A 235 12.60 6.76 4.23
CA GLU A 235 13.21 7.74 3.32
C GLU A 235 13.29 9.17 3.91
N GLY A 236 12.57 9.42 5.01
CA GLY A 236 12.50 10.74 5.65
C GLY A 236 11.44 11.67 5.05
N ASP A 237 10.57 11.17 4.18
CA ASP A 237 9.43 11.87 3.59
C ASP A 237 8.25 11.93 4.58
N PHE A 238 8.47 12.62 5.71
CA PHE A 238 7.51 12.66 6.83
C PHE A 238 6.20 13.37 6.50
N ALA A 239 6.21 14.34 5.57
CA ALA A 239 5.00 15.04 5.14
C ALA A 239 4.02 14.06 4.47
N ASP A 240 4.53 13.35 3.47
CA ASP A 240 3.81 12.38 2.66
C ASP A 240 3.31 11.21 3.52
N ALA A 241 4.16 10.71 4.42
CA ALA A 241 3.77 9.69 5.39
C ALA A 241 2.64 10.17 6.34
N LEU A 242 2.70 11.43 6.79
CA LEU A 242 1.70 12.03 7.65
C LEU A 242 0.36 12.21 6.93
N GLU A 243 0.36 12.62 5.66
CA GLU A 243 -0.85 12.71 4.84
C GLU A 243 -1.56 11.35 4.76
N ILE A 244 -0.82 10.28 4.46
CA ILE A 244 -1.37 8.91 4.41
C ILE A 244 -1.91 8.49 5.78
N ALA A 245 -1.19 8.77 6.87
CA ALA A 245 -1.63 8.45 8.22
C ALA A 245 -2.92 9.17 8.61
N LEU A 246 -3.07 10.44 8.22
CA LEU A 246 -4.28 11.23 8.45
C LEU A 246 -5.49 10.71 7.66
N LEU A 247 -5.30 10.27 6.41
CA LEU A 247 -6.35 9.57 5.66
C LEU A 247 -6.79 8.30 6.38
N ALA A 248 -5.83 7.51 6.83
CA ALA A 248 -6.09 6.24 7.50
C ALA A 248 -6.80 6.45 8.84
N LEU A 249 -6.42 7.46 9.62
CA LEU A 249 -7.13 7.87 10.84
C LEU A 249 -8.59 8.26 10.54
N ASP A 250 -8.80 9.03 9.49
CA ASP A 250 -10.13 9.49 9.09
C ASP A 250 -11.01 8.39 8.46
N ALA A 251 -10.38 7.32 7.99
CA ALA A 251 -11.01 6.08 7.61
C ALA A 251 -11.28 5.13 8.80
N GLY A 252 -10.67 5.38 9.96
CA GLY A 252 -10.81 4.56 11.17
C GLY A 252 -9.82 3.40 11.29
N ALA A 253 -8.71 3.44 10.56
CA ALA A 253 -7.69 2.39 10.61
C ALA A 253 -6.93 2.39 11.94
N ARG A 254 -6.78 1.22 12.57
CA ARG A 254 -6.18 1.08 13.91
C ARG A 254 -4.69 1.46 13.94
N TRP A 255 -3.93 1.08 12.92
CA TRP A 255 -2.49 1.31 12.81
C TRP A 255 -2.12 2.79 12.68
N ALA A 256 -3.06 3.63 12.24
CA ALA A 256 -2.76 5.00 11.86
C ALA A 256 -2.35 5.88 13.05
N ASN A 257 -2.87 5.63 14.26
CA ASN A 257 -2.41 6.33 15.46
C ASN A 257 -0.95 6.02 15.77
N SER A 258 -0.58 4.73 15.76
CA SER A 258 0.79 4.30 16.03
C SER A 258 1.78 4.87 15.01
N LEU A 259 1.39 4.96 13.74
CA LEU A 259 2.23 5.59 12.73
C LEU A 259 2.41 7.10 12.98
N VAL A 260 1.33 7.82 13.31
CA VAL A 260 1.43 9.24 13.69
C VAL A 260 2.36 9.44 14.89
N ASP A 261 2.24 8.61 15.92
CA ASP A 261 3.08 8.71 17.12
C ASP A 261 4.56 8.41 16.78
N ARG A 262 4.83 7.45 15.88
CA ARG A 262 6.18 7.19 15.35
C ARG A 262 6.72 8.39 14.57
N ILE A 263 5.93 8.99 13.67
CA ILE A 263 6.33 10.21 12.95
C ILE A 263 6.68 11.33 13.94
N MET A 264 5.88 11.51 14.99
CA MET A 264 6.18 12.47 16.06
C MET A 264 7.49 12.13 16.79
N GLU A 265 7.74 10.87 17.11
CA GLU A 265 8.99 10.42 17.74
C GLU A 265 10.20 10.77 16.85
N PHE A 266 10.17 10.42 15.56
CA PHE A 266 11.26 10.70 14.62
C PHE A 266 11.49 12.19 14.41
N THR A 267 10.42 12.99 14.37
CA THR A 267 10.50 14.42 14.15
C THR A 267 10.75 15.24 15.42
N SER A 268 10.70 14.64 16.61
CA SER A 268 10.79 15.32 17.91
C SER A 268 12.10 16.09 18.13
N GLY A 269 13.22 15.57 17.60
CA GLY A 269 14.53 16.21 17.66
C GLY A 269 14.86 17.07 16.42
N MET A 270 13.97 17.13 15.44
CA MET A 270 14.22 17.80 14.17
C MET A 270 13.61 19.20 14.17
N VAL A 271 14.34 20.15 13.60
CA VAL A 271 13.90 21.54 13.46
C VAL A 271 14.07 22.02 12.03
N VAL A 272 13.17 22.90 11.59
CA VAL A 272 13.28 23.64 10.34
C VAL A 272 13.91 24.99 10.64
N ILE A 273 14.98 25.30 9.91
CA ILE A 273 15.68 26.57 9.97
C ILE A 273 15.51 27.25 8.62
N ASP A 274 14.44 28.03 8.50
CA ASP A 274 14.19 28.87 7.32
C ASP A 274 13.98 30.31 7.79
N GLY A 275 14.90 31.20 7.42
CA GLY A 275 14.81 32.66 7.59
C GLY A 275 14.66 33.24 9.02
N CYS A 276 14.66 32.41 10.06
CA CYS A 276 14.16 32.71 11.43
C CYS A 276 12.64 32.97 11.50
N PRO A 277 11.92 32.40 12.50
CA PRO A 277 12.38 31.61 13.65
C PRO A 277 12.48 30.09 13.40
N VAL A 278 13.36 29.43 14.17
CA VAL A 278 13.51 27.96 14.25
C VAL A 278 12.24 27.34 14.78
N ARG A 279 11.74 26.31 14.10
CA ARG A 279 10.47 25.65 14.43
C ARG A 279 10.65 24.13 14.49
N PRO A 280 9.97 23.41 15.39
CA PRO A 280 9.96 21.95 15.37
C PRO A 280 9.45 21.43 14.02
N LEU A 281 10.03 20.34 13.51
CA LEU A 281 9.66 19.81 12.20
C LEU A 281 8.17 19.43 12.14
N MET A 282 7.65 18.76 13.16
CA MET A 282 6.22 18.40 13.21
C MET A 282 5.29 19.63 13.11
N PHE A 283 5.71 20.77 13.67
CA PHE A 283 4.96 22.01 13.54
C PHE A 283 4.93 22.48 12.08
N ALA A 284 6.10 22.55 11.43
CA ALA A 284 6.20 22.95 10.04
C ALA A 284 5.41 22.00 9.13
N LEU A 285 5.50 20.68 9.35
CA LEU A 285 4.72 19.68 8.60
C LEU A 285 3.22 19.99 8.64
N VAL A 286 2.65 20.16 9.83
CA VAL A 286 1.20 20.36 10.01
C VAL A 286 0.70 21.73 9.55
N HIS A 287 1.50 22.78 9.76
CA HIS A 287 1.04 24.17 9.57
C HIS A 287 1.56 24.84 8.30
N GLU A 288 2.53 24.25 7.61
CA GLU A 288 3.23 24.91 6.50
C GLU A 288 3.40 24.01 5.28
N VAL A 289 3.63 22.71 5.47
CA VAL A 289 3.92 21.77 4.37
C VAL A 289 2.66 21.09 3.84
N ILE A 290 1.89 20.41 4.69
CA ILE A 290 0.71 19.67 4.23
C ILE A 290 -0.40 20.62 3.78
N ASP A 291 -1.21 20.15 2.83
CA ASP A 291 -2.29 20.95 2.24
C ASP A 291 -3.43 21.27 3.25
N ALA A 292 -4.34 22.14 2.82
CA ALA A 292 -5.45 22.59 3.67
C ALA A 292 -6.41 21.47 4.07
N ASP A 293 -6.60 20.46 3.22
CA ASP A 293 -7.51 19.35 3.48
C ASP A 293 -6.90 18.41 4.53
N PHE A 294 -5.62 18.07 4.40
CA PHE A 294 -4.89 17.30 5.40
C PHE A 294 -4.74 18.04 6.72
N ARG A 295 -4.53 19.35 6.67
CA ARG A 295 -4.55 20.18 7.89
C ARG A 295 -5.91 20.11 8.59
N ALA A 296 -7.02 20.14 7.85
CA ALA A 296 -8.34 19.97 8.43
C ALA A 296 -8.51 18.59 9.09
N LEU A 297 -7.98 17.53 8.47
CA LEU A 297 -7.94 16.18 9.06
C LEU A 297 -7.09 16.13 10.33
N ALA A 298 -5.92 16.76 10.30
CA ALA A 298 -5.03 16.88 11.46
C ALA A 298 -5.76 17.58 12.62
N MET A 299 -6.41 18.71 12.38
CA MET A 299 -7.16 19.44 13.42
C MET A 299 -8.40 18.71 13.92
N LYS A 300 -8.97 17.81 13.11
CA LYS A 300 -10.10 16.95 13.49
C LYS A 300 -9.67 15.83 14.42
N HIS A 301 -8.58 15.13 14.10
CA HIS A 301 -8.14 13.92 14.81
C HIS A 301 -7.11 14.19 15.91
N ARG A 302 -6.45 15.33 15.85
CA ARG A 302 -5.48 15.82 16.84
C ARG A 302 -5.75 17.30 17.14
N PRO A 303 -6.86 17.66 17.82
CA PRO A 303 -7.19 19.05 18.12
C PRO A 303 -6.13 19.78 18.94
N GLN A 304 -5.33 19.05 19.73
CA GLN A 304 -4.18 19.58 20.47
C GLN A 304 -3.07 20.12 19.55
N TRP A 305 -3.12 19.78 18.25
CA TRP A 305 -2.24 20.33 17.23
C TRP A 305 -2.73 21.64 16.62
N ARG A 306 -3.88 22.16 17.06
CA ARG A 306 -4.17 23.58 16.87
C ARG A 306 -3.15 24.34 17.68
N LEU A 307 -2.52 25.36 17.09
CA LEU A 307 -1.57 26.31 17.68
C LEU A 307 -1.74 26.35 19.20
N SER A 308 -1.07 25.42 19.87
CA SER A 308 -1.16 25.34 21.31
C SER A 308 -0.07 26.25 21.80
N THR A 309 -0.34 26.95 22.89
CA THR A 309 0.67 27.76 23.57
C THR A 309 1.93 26.95 23.90
N ALA A 310 1.91 25.61 23.84
CA ALA A 310 3.08 24.77 24.03
C ALA A 310 4.11 24.88 22.89
N TRP A 311 3.70 24.84 21.62
CA TRP A 311 4.67 24.95 20.51
C TRP A 311 5.17 26.36 20.30
N GLU A 312 4.33 27.36 20.57
CA GLU A 312 4.79 28.75 20.63
C GLU A 312 5.77 28.96 21.78
N ARG A 313 5.57 28.30 22.93
CA ARG A 313 6.53 28.30 24.05
C ARG A 313 7.83 27.59 23.68
N ASP A 314 7.76 26.42 23.05
CA ASP A 314 8.95 25.64 22.66
C ASP A 314 9.74 26.36 21.54
N ALA A 315 9.06 26.94 20.56
CA ALA A 315 9.68 27.79 19.54
C ALA A 315 10.26 29.07 20.15
N ALA A 316 9.59 29.70 21.12
CA ALA A 316 10.11 30.86 21.84
C ALA A 316 11.31 30.51 22.72
N LEU A 317 11.32 29.34 23.35
CA LEU A 317 12.44 28.81 24.15
C LEU A 317 13.65 28.54 23.26
N LEU A 318 13.47 27.85 22.12
CA LEU A 318 14.53 27.60 21.15
C LEU A 318 15.07 28.91 20.53
N ALA A 319 14.19 29.87 20.21
CA ALA A 319 14.58 31.19 19.75
C ALA A 319 15.28 32.02 20.84
N ALA A 320 14.98 31.82 22.13
CA ALA A 320 15.68 32.45 23.25
C ALA A 320 17.08 31.84 23.46
N LEU A 321 17.21 30.52 23.36
CA LEU A 321 18.48 29.80 23.43
C LEU A 321 19.44 30.24 22.31
N ASN A 322 18.97 30.35 21.06
CA ASN A 322 19.80 30.82 19.95
C ASN A 322 20.22 32.29 20.08
N ARG A 323 19.41 33.14 20.74
CA ARG A 323 19.79 34.54 21.04
C ARG A 323 20.86 34.64 22.14
N GLY A 324 21.03 33.61 22.97
CA GLY A 324 22.10 33.51 23.96
C GLY A 324 23.45 33.11 23.37
N VAL A 325 23.45 32.27 22.32
CA VAL A 325 24.68 31.77 21.66
C VAL A 325 25.39 32.83 20.81
N HIS A 326 24.68 33.89 20.39
CA HIS A 326 25.26 35.03 19.65
C HIS A 326 25.67 36.22 20.53
N ARG A 327 25.77 36.03 21.86
CA ARG A 327 26.15 37.09 22.82
C ARG A 327 27.48 36.85 23.54
N GLU A 328 28.30 35.92 23.08
CA GLU A 328 29.71 35.78 23.52
C GLU A 328 30.70 36.22 22.45
#